data_AF-A0A6G8QED4-F1
#
_entry.id   AF-A0A6G8QED4-F1
#
_cell.length_a   1.000
_cell.length_b   1.000
_cell.length_c   1.000
_cell.angle_alpha   90.00
_cell.angle_beta   90.00
_cell.angle_gamma   90.00
#
_symmetry.space_group_name_H-M   'P 1'
#
loop_
_entity.id
_entity.type
_entity.pdbx_description
1 polymer ?
#
loop_
_entity_poly.entity_id
_entity_poly.type
_entity_poly.pdbx_seq_one_letter_code
_entity_poly.pdbx_strand_id
1 'polypeptide(L)'
;MGRMVRVAAAVAMMVVLSATAAFAATLNGTAAGDTLKGTGKADVIHGGGGGDHVYGGSGVDNLYSGPGNDLVNSVGDGDGDYVDCGDGYDTVKKGADQNLDRFVGCEKFVG
;
A
#
# COMPACT_ATOMS: atom_id res chain seq x y z
N MET A 1 -57.87 14.35 -16.18
CA MET A 1 -56.68 14.92 -15.50
C MET A 1 -55.41 14.31 -16.10
N GLY A 2 -54.52 15.11 -16.66
CA GLY A 2 -53.38 14.69 -17.48
C GLY A 2 -52.15 14.18 -16.72
N ARG A 3 -51.38 13.32 -17.38
CA ARG A 3 -50.12 12.68 -16.93
C ARG A 3 -49.02 13.70 -16.65
N MET A 4 -48.21 13.47 -15.62
CA MET A 4 -46.85 13.99 -15.53
C MET A 4 -45.89 12.87 -15.10
N VAL A 5 -45.23 12.28 -16.09
CA VAL A 5 -44.04 11.45 -15.91
C VAL A 5 -42.89 12.39 -15.64
N ARG A 6 -42.28 12.32 -14.46
CA ARG A 6 -41.04 13.06 -14.15
C ARG A 6 -39.84 12.18 -14.47
N VAL A 7 -39.26 12.40 -15.65
CA VAL A 7 -37.93 11.91 -15.97
C VAL A 7 -36.95 12.84 -15.26
N ALA A 8 -36.32 12.37 -14.20
CA ALA A 8 -35.13 13.03 -13.65
C ALA A 8 -33.92 12.41 -14.33
N ALA A 9 -33.17 13.22 -15.07
CA ALA A 9 -31.97 12.82 -15.77
C ALA A 9 -30.91 12.29 -14.78
N ALA A 10 -30.37 11.10 -15.04
CA ALA A 10 -29.14 10.66 -14.39
C ALA A 10 -27.99 11.49 -14.95
N VAL A 11 -27.41 12.38 -14.14
CA VAL A 11 -26.12 12.99 -14.46
C VAL A 11 -25.06 11.97 -14.08
N ALA A 12 -24.52 11.27 -15.08
CA ALA A 12 -23.32 10.48 -14.89
C ALA A 12 -22.15 11.45 -14.67
N MET A 13 -21.66 11.54 -13.45
CA MET A 13 -20.40 12.21 -13.14
C MET A 13 -19.28 11.35 -13.74
N MET A 14 -18.88 11.66 -14.97
CA MET A 14 -17.69 11.06 -15.56
C MET A 14 -16.48 11.65 -14.84
N VAL A 15 -16.04 10.97 -13.78
CA VAL A 15 -14.75 11.24 -13.17
C VAL A 15 -13.71 10.79 -14.18
N VAL A 16 -13.22 11.72 -14.99
CA VAL A 16 -11.99 11.52 -15.76
C VAL A 16 -10.88 11.50 -14.71
N LEU A 17 -10.49 10.30 -14.30
CA LEU A 17 -9.33 10.07 -13.46
C LEU A 17 -8.09 10.33 -14.32
N SER A 18 -7.77 11.61 -14.55
CA SER A 18 -6.46 11.94 -15.10
C SER A 18 -5.46 11.47 -14.06
N ALA A 19 -4.70 10.42 -14.36
CA ALA A 19 -3.58 9.99 -13.56
C ALA A 19 -2.59 11.16 -13.51
N THR A 20 -2.74 12.00 -12.49
CA THR A 20 -1.71 12.93 -12.08
C THR A 20 -0.47 12.10 -11.81
N ALA A 21 0.69 12.52 -12.28
CA ALA A 21 1.93 11.85 -11.95
C ALA A 21 1.97 11.62 -10.42
N ALA A 22 2.03 10.36 -10.01
CA ALA A 22 2.16 10.04 -8.60
C ALA A 22 3.56 10.50 -8.17
N PHE A 23 3.59 11.36 -7.16
CA PHE A 23 4.82 11.71 -6.46
C PHE A 23 5.11 10.65 -5.40
N ALA A 24 6.36 10.62 -4.94
CA ALA A 24 6.73 9.93 -3.71
C ALA A 24 5.72 10.26 -2.61
N ALA A 25 5.12 9.22 -2.04
CA ALA A 25 4.09 9.28 -1.04
C ALA A 25 4.69 9.06 0.35
N THR A 26 4.14 9.78 1.33
CA THR A 26 4.33 9.46 2.74
C THR A 26 2.98 9.04 3.30
N LEU A 27 2.82 7.74 3.56
CA LEU A 27 1.61 7.16 4.09
C LEU A 27 1.78 6.88 5.58
N ASN A 28 0.79 7.26 6.38
CA ASN A 28 0.73 6.94 7.80
C ASN A 28 -0.63 6.28 8.06
N GLY A 29 -0.61 5.04 8.51
CA GLY A 29 -1.78 4.34 9.02
C GLY A 29 -2.10 4.76 10.45
N THR A 30 -2.83 3.90 11.14
CA THR A 30 -3.47 4.19 12.42
C THR A 30 -3.03 3.17 13.48
N ALA A 31 -3.80 3.03 14.57
CA ALA A 31 -3.58 1.98 15.56
C ALA A 31 -4.48 0.75 15.33
N ALA A 32 -5.20 0.72 14.21
CA ALA A 32 -6.03 -0.39 13.76
C ALA A 32 -5.46 -0.94 12.45
N GLY A 33 -5.87 -2.15 12.07
CA GLY A 33 -5.40 -2.76 10.82
C GLY A 33 -5.82 -1.95 9.58
N ASP A 34 -4.83 -1.50 8.83
CA ASP A 34 -4.96 -0.65 7.65
C ASP A 34 -4.55 -1.38 6.37
N THR A 35 -4.95 -0.80 5.23
CA THR A 35 -4.43 -1.22 3.91
C THR A 35 -3.75 -0.02 3.27
N LEU A 36 -2.41 -0.07 3.21
CA LEU A 36 -1.58 1.02 2.74
C LEU A 36 -0.92 0.61 1.43
N LYS A 37 -1.08 1.47 0.41
CA LYS A 37 -0.56 1.22 -0.93
C LYS A 37 0.22 2.43 -1.41
N GLY A 38 1.51 2.24 -1.63
CA GLY A 38 2.37 3.21 -2.29
C GLY A 38 2.14 3.25 -3.80
N THR A 39 3.11 3.79 -4.49
CA THR A 39 3.04 4.35 -5.83
C THR A 39 4.04 3.66 -6.75
N GLY A 40 4.53 4.35 -7.77
CA GLY A 40 5.63 3.87 -8.62
C GLY A 40 6.87 4.73 -8.44
N LYS A 41 7.05 5.26 -7.23
CA LYS A 41 8.13 6.14 -6.79
C LYS A 41 8.55 5.67 -5.40
N ALA A 42 9.74 6.11 -5.00
CA ALA A 42 10.27 5.89 -3.67
C ALA A 42 9.35 6.47 -2.59
N ASP A 43 8.68 5.61 -1.85
CA ASP A 43 7.69 5.97 -0.85
C ASP A 43 8.19 5.71 0.58
N VAL A 44 7.51 6.35 1.54
CA VAL A 44 7.68 6.07 2.97
C VAL A 44 6.32 5.67 3.52
N ILE A 45 6.21 4.45 4.05
CA ILE A 45 4.95 3.91 4.54
C ILE A 45 5.12 3.50 6.00
N HIS A 46 4.29 4.07 6.87
CA HIS A 46 4.18 3.70 8.28
C HIS A 46 2.81 3.05 8.50
N GLY A 47 2.77 1.76 8.84
CA GLY A 47 1.56 0.99 9.17
C GLY A 47 0.92 1.50 10.45
N GLY A 48 1.73 1.60 11.51
CA GLY A 48 1.27 2.07 12.80
C GLY A 48 1.11 0.89 13.73
N GLY A 49 -0.05 0.70 14.32
CA GLY A 49 -0.32 -0.50 15.13
C GLY A 49 -1.52 -1.28 14.59
N GLY A 50 -1.61 -2.56 14.93
CA GLY A 50 -2.64 -3.44 14.39
C GLY A 50 -2.06 -4.31 13.26
N GLY A 51 -2.86 -5.21 12.69
CA GLY A 51 -2.39 -6.07 11.59
C GLY A 51 -2.65 -5.40 10.25
N ASP A 52 -1.58 -4.91 9.63
CA ASP A 52 -1.62 -4.09 8.42
C ASP A 52 -1.35 -4.87 7.15
N HIS A 53 -1.90 -4.40 6.03
CA HIS A 53 -1.53 -4.83 4.69
C HIS A 53 -0.75 -3.71 3.99
N VAL A 54 0.56 -3.87 3.86
CA VAL A 54 1.47 -2.85 3.31
C VAL A 54 1.97 -3.28 1.92
N TYR A 55 1.73 -2.43 0.94
CA TYR A 55 2.19 -2.60 -0.44
C TYR A 55 3.09 -1.41 -0.81
N GLY A 56 4.40 -1.65 -0.97
CA GLY A 56 5.36 -0.59 -1.33
C GLY A 56 5.04 0.01 -2.70
N GLY A 57 4.90 -0.85 -3.70
CA GLY A 57 4.76 -0.39 -5.07
C GLY A 57 6.11 -0.47 -5.77
N SER A 58 6.31 0.33 -6.81
CA SER A 58 7.61 0.36 -7.49
C SER A 58 8.48 1.51 -7.00
N GLY A 59 9.80 1.37 -7.10
CA GLY A 59 10.77 2.33 -6.59
C GLY A 59 11.38 1.88 -5.27
N VAL A 60 12.40 2.63 -4.82
CA VAL A 60 13.09 2.37 -3.55
C VAL A 60 12.22 2.81 -2.37
N ASP A 61 11.55 1.89 -1.71
CA ASP A 61 10.60 2.18 -0.64
C ASP A 61 11.18 1.99 0.77
N ASN A 62 10.67 2.77 1.73
CA ASN A 62 10.87 2.52 3.16
C ASN A 62 9.54 2.12 3.80
N LEU A 63 9.40 0.84 4.13
CA LEU A 63 8.20 0.24 4.70
C LEU A 63 8.42 -0.06 6.17
N TYR A 64 7.61 0.55 7.04
CA TYR A 64 7.60 0.34 8.48
C TYR A 64 6.20 -0.12 8.88
N SER A 65 5.96 -1.42 9.05
CA SER A 65 4.60 -1.89 9.35
C SER A 65 4.24 -1.64 10.82
N GLY A 66 5.16 -1.85 11.75
CA GLY A 66 4.99 -1.48 13.16
C GLY A 66 4.50 -2.66 14.01
N PRO A 67 4.00 -2.45 15.24
CA PRO A 67 3.48 -3.55 16.06
C PRO A 67 2.19 -4.16 15.50
N GLY A 68 2.18 -5.46 15.27
CA GLY A 68 1.08 -6.07 14.52
C GLY A 68 1.35 -7.49 14.09
N ASN A 69 0.41 -8.10 13.38
CA ASN A 69 0.73 -9.24 12.53
C ASN A 69 0.45 -8.78 11.11
N ASP A 70 1.51 -8.38 10.42
CA ASP A 70 1.42 -7.61 9.20
C ASP A 70 1.66 -8.48 7.96
N LEU A 71 1.05 -8.07 6.86
CA LEU A 71 1.30 -8.61 5.53
C LEU A 71 1.98 -7.55 4.68
N VAL A 72 3.26 -7.74 4.40
CA VAL A 72 4.04 -6.79 3.59
C VAL A 72 4.31 -7.37 2.21
N ASN A 73 4.26 -6.55 1.18
CA ASN A 73 4.63 -6.91 -0.19
C ASN A 73 5.69 -5.93 -0.70
N SER A 74 6.96 -6.34 -0.67
CA SER A 74 8.02 -5.69 -1.45
C SER A 74 7.90 -6.14 -2.90
N VAL A 75 7.80 -5.19 -3.82
CA VAL A 75 7.64 -5.51 -5.24
C VAL A 75 9.00 -5.90 -5.80
N GLY A 76 8.99 -6.80 -6.79
CA GLY A 76 10.20 -7.22 -7.48
C GLY A 76 10.50 -6.42 -8.72
N ASP A 77 10.96 -5.18 -8.60
CA ASP A 77 11.20 -4.27 -9.74
C ASP A 77 12.67 -3.92 -10.00
N GLY A 78 13.58 -4.41 -9.15
CA GLY A 78 15.01 -4.18 -9.26
C GLY A 78 15.52 -2.94 -8.53
N ASP A 79 14.63 -2.24 -7.81
CA ASP A 79 14.99 -1.25 -6.81
C ASP A 79 15.08 -1.93 -5.42
N GLY A 80 15.94 -1.44 -4.53
CA GLY A 80 16.17 -2.09 -3.24
C GLY A 80 15.34 -1.46 -2.13
N ASP A 81 14.42 -2.21 -1.54
CA ASP A 81 13.55 -1.71 -0.46
C ASP A 81 14.17 -1.85 0.93
N TYR A 82 13.77 -0.98 1.85
CA TYR A 82 13.92 -1.19 3.28
C TYR A 82 12.59 -1.57 3.90
N VAL A 83 12.52 -2.75 4.51
CA VAL A 83 11.31 -3.29 5.14
C VAL A 83 11.59 -3.62 6.60
N ASP A 84 10.94 -2.88 7.48
CA ASP A 84 10.94 -3.08 8.93
C ASP A 84 9.55 -3.54 9.35
N CYS A 85 9.45 -4.82 9.72
CA CYS A 85 8.19 -5.43 10.09
C CYS A 85 7.75 -5.08 11.51
N GLY A 86 8.63 -4.53 12.35
CA GLY A 86 8.28 -4.20 13.73
C GLY A 86 8.13 -5.41 14.65
N ASP A 87 7.18 -5.33 15.59
CA ASP A 87 6.95 -6.36 16.60
C ASP A 87 5.73 -7.22 16.20
N GLY A 88 5.88 -8.54 16.24
CA GLY A 88 4.76 -9.46 16.15
C GLY A 88 5.07 -10.67 15.29
N TYR A 89 4.11 -11.11 14.46
CA TYR A 89 4.34 -12.21 13.52
C TYR A 89 3.95 -11.80 12.11
N ASP A 90 4.96 -11.42 11.35
CA ASP A 90 4.80 -10.74 10.08
C ASP A 90 5.11 -11.67 8.91
N THR A 91 4.35 -11.49 7.83
CA THR A 91 4.52 -12.24 6.60
C THR A 91 4.85 -11.30 5.45
N VAL A 92 6.04 -11.46 4.90
CA VAL A 92 6.50 -10.70 3.75
C VAL A 92 6.40 -11.54 2.49
N LYS A 93 5.61 -11.06 1.53
CA LYS A 93 5.71 -11.49 0.13
C LYS A 93 6.86 -10.74 -0.52
N LYS A 94 7.77 -11.52 -1.06
CA LYS A 94 9.05 -11.09 -1.57
C LYS A 94 9.03 -10.85 -3.08
N GLY A 95 9.61 -9.71 -3.50
CA GLY A 95 9.93 -9.42 -4.89
C GLY A 95 10.98 -10.39 -5.48
N ALA A 96 11.18 -10.35 -6.81
CA ALA A 96 12.18 -11.20 -7.49
C ALA A 96 13.64 -10.76 -7.27
N ASP A 97 13.83 -9.59 -6.68
CA ASP A 97 15.05 -8.80 -6.45
C ASP A 97 15.55 -8.86 -4.99
N GLN A 98 15.27 -9.97 -4.31
CA GLN A 98 15.60 -10.25 -2.91
C GLN A 98 17.00 -9.90 -2.40
N ASN A 99 17.98 -9.73 -3.29
CA ASN A 99 19.34 -9.37 -2.93
C ASN A 99 19.56 -7.85 -2.80
N LEU A 100 18.56 -7.05 -3.17
CA LEU A 100 18.55 -5.59 -3.05
C LEU A 100 17.75 -5.14 -1.83
N ASP A 101 16.70 -5.88 -1.48
CA ASP A 101 15.87 -5.62 -0.30
C ASP A 101 16.60 -5.88 1.01
N ARG A 102 16.32 -5.05 2.01
CA ARG A 102 16.73 -5.24 3.40
C ARG A 102 15.51 -5.43 4.28
N PHE A 103 15.40 -6.62 4.88
CA PHE A 103 14.34 -6.97 5.83
C PHE A 103 14.86 -6.93 7.28
N VAL A 104 14.07 -6.35 8.18
CA VAL A 104 14.34 -6.25 9.62
C VAL A 104 13.07 -6.66 10.38
N GLY A 105 13.22 -7.53 11.38
CA GLY A 105 12.10 -7.90 12.26
C GLY A 105 11.02 -8.77 11.61
N CYS A 106 11.23 -9.33 10.42
CA CYS A 106 10.19 -10.11 9.72
C CYS A 106 10.34 -11.63 9.97
N GLU A 107 9.26 -12.31 10.38
CA GLU A 107 9.29 -13.73 10.79
C GLU A 107 9.09 -14.69 9.63
N LYS A 108 8.19 -14.36 8.69
CA LYS A 108 7.78 -15.27 7.63
C LYS A 108 7.95 -14.65 6.25
N PHE A 109 8.50 -15.44 5.35
CA PHE A 109 8.76 -15.05 3.98
C PHE A 109 8.02 -15.99 3.02
N VAL A 110 7.25 -15.42 2.10
CA VAL A 110 6.50 -16.16 1.08
C VAL A 110 6.90 -15.68 -0.31
N GLY A 111 6.98 -16.62 -1.25
CA GLY A 111 7.34 -16.40 -2.66
C GLY A 111 6.35 -17.10 -3.57
#